data_AF-A0A8H4CRQ0-F1
#
_entry.id   AF-A0A8H4CRQ0-F1
#
_cell.length_a   1.000
_cell.length_b   1.000
_cell.length_c   1.000
_cell.angle_alpha   90.00
_cell.angle_beta   90.00
_cell.angle_gamma   90.00
#
_symmetry.space_group_name_H-M   'P 1'
#
loop_
_entity.id
_entity.type
_entity.pdbx_description
1 polymer ?
#
loop_
_entity_poly.entity_id
_entity_poly.type
_entity_poly.pdbx_seq_one_letter_code
_entity_poly.pdbx_strand_id
1 'polypeptide(L)'
;MVPNVDEADNLARMERGELYYAFTPNLVAARRRCGEAVGRFNRAGDLTRREIAQHWKEITNDDTPLPAPGASTEEDDQILQSYPWIERPINIDYGTNIKVGVNVFINFNCTIIDTCLVSIGSRTMFGPNVSLYSGTHPLDPDLRDGTNGPEYGKPVTIGDDCWLAGNVIILPGVTIGNGCVVGAGSVVTKQDSNIAVIGTVATSVYFLGGPIATPLVARFQAWQRHMIVVGWLGCCVSLAVASFMSSVPGLIATQGVLYGFAFTLLYYPVLRMLNEWFVHRRGFAFGIMSTGAGCSGVGLPFLLEWLLAKYGYQTTLRAMAVVQFITVLPVIPLLKGRLPVSRQGTLRKDDFGFLKKPLFYCFAFVNLLEALGYYIPFLYLPTYATSLGLSGTTGALILAANNLAMIFGQLALGYVSDRVKNVLTLVFASSFSAAVASFTIWGYGGSGPCYLMIPGRSTR
;
A
#
# COMPACT_ATOMS: atom_id res chain seq x y z
N MET A 1 16.06 -7.90 -37.08
CA MET A 1 14.93 -7.14 -37.68
C MET A 1 13.83 -8.15 -37.95
N VAL A 2 12.75 -8.07 -37.19
CA VAL A 2 11.62 -9.01 -37.30
C VAL A 2 10.88 -8.70 -38.61
N PRO A 3 10.79 -9.65 -39.56
CA PRO A 3 10.05 -9.41 -40.80
C PRO A 3 8.54 -9.36 -40.54
N ASN A 4 7.83 -8.47 -41.25
CA ASN A 4 6.36 -8.36 -41.30
C ASN A 4 5.63 -7.86 -40.03
N VAL A 5 6.23 -6.94 -39.26
CA VAL A 5 5.50 -6.22 -38.20
C VAL A 5 4.72 -5.04 -38.79
N ASP A 6 3.42 -4.96 -38.53
CA ASP A 6 2.64 -3.75 -38.79
C ASP A 6 3.07 -2.65 -37.82
N GLU A 7 3.75 -1.63 -38.34
CA GLU A 7 4.32 -0.54 -37.54
C GLU A 7 3.27 0.28 -36.79
N ALA A 8 2.06 0.45 -37.35
CA ALA A 8 1.01 1.23 -36.71
C ALA A 8 0.43 0.48 -35.50
N ASP A 9 0.15 -0.82 -35.65
CA ASP A 9 -0.27 -1.67 -34.54
C ASP A 9 0.84 -1.80 -33.48
N ASN A 10 2.09 -1.96 -33.91
CA ASN A 10 3.23 -2.08 -33.01
C ASN A 10 3.45 -0.83 -32.15
N LEU A 11 3.33 0.37 -32.74
CA LEU A 11 3.36 1.63 -32.00
C LEU A 11 2.18 1.73 -31.01
N ALA A 12 0.98 1.37 -31.44
CA ALA A 12 -0.19 1.40 -30.57
C ALA A 12 -0.06 0.43 -29.38
N ARG A 13 0.57 -0.74 -29.58
CA ARG A 13 0.90 -1.68 -28.49
C ARG A 13 1.91 -1.09 -27.51
N MET A 14 2.96 -0.43 -28.01
CA MET A 14 3.95 0.26 -27.20
C MET A 14 3.30 1.31 -26.29
N GLU A 15 2.42 2.15 -26.84
CA GLU A 15 1.72 3.20 -26.10
C GLU A 15 0.81 2.65 -25.00
N ARG A 16 0.19 1.48 -25.24
CA ARG A 16 -0.64 0.76 -24.25
C ARG A 16 0.20 -0.02 -23.22
N GLY A 17 1.51 -0.14 -23.41
CA GLY A 17 2.39 -0.95 -22.56
C GLY A 17 2.27 -2.46 -22.81
N GLU A 18 1.73 -2.86 -23.96
CA GLU A 18 1.68 -4.25 -24.41
C GLU A 18 3.02 -4.68 -25.02
N LEU A 19 3.17 -5.97 -25.33
CA LEU A 19 4.36 -6.47 -26.03
C LEU A 19 4.44 -5.90 -27.44
N TYR A 20 5.55 -5.24 -27.74
CA TYR A 20 5.87 -4.61 -29.03
C TYR A 20 7.33 -4.88 -29.41
N TYR A 21 7.70 -4.75 -30.69
CA TYR A 21 9.08 -4.91 -31.13
C TYR A 21 9.76 -3.54 -31.26
N ALA A 22 10.80 -3.27 -30.47
CA ALA A 22 11.42 -1.93 -30.41
C ALA A 22 12.40 -1.63 -31.56
N PHE A 23 12.91 -2.67 -32.23
CA PHE A 23 13.91 -2.55 -33.30
C PHE A 23 13.31 -2.52 -34.71
N THR A 24 12.08 -2.00 -34.84
CA THR A 24 11.46 -1.73 -36.14
C THR A 24 11.98 -0.42 -36.75
N PRO A 25 11.97 -0.26 -38.08
CA PRO A 25 12.44 0.96 -38.75
C PRO A 25 11.91 2.27 -38.15
N ASN A 26 10.61 2.36 -37.85
CA ASN A 26 10.01 3.59 -37.34
C ASN A 26 10.49 3.93 -35.92
N LEU A 27 10.53 2.94 -35.03
CA LEU A 27 10.95 3.15 -33.65
C LEU A 27 12.46 3.41 -33.55
N VAL A 28 13.27 2.77 -34.40
CA VAL A 28 14.71 3.07 -34.52
C VAL A 28 14.93 4.49 -35.04
N ALA A 29 14.15 4.93 -36.03
CA ALA A 29 14.22 6.30 -36.54
C ALA A 29 13.81 7.33 -35.47
N ALA A 30 12.77 7.04 -34.69
CA ALA A 30 12.32 7.89 -33.59
C ALA A 30 13.38 8.05 -32.50
N ARG A 31 14.04 6.95 -32.09
CA ARG A 31 15.18 6.99 -31.14
C ARG A 31 16.36 7.76 -31.69
N ARG A 32 16.68 7.57 -32.97
CA ARG A 32 17.77 8.33 -33.63
C ARG A 32 17.47 9.83 -33.63
N ARG A 33 16.26 10.24 -34.01
CA ARG A 33 15.80 11.64 -33.98
C ARG A 33 15.96 12.24 -32.58
N CYS A 34 15.44 11.55 -31.55
CA CYS A 34 15.55 12.03 -30.18
C CYS A 34 17.02 12.13 -29.73
N GLY A 35 17.81 11.08 -29.96
CA GLY A 35 19.23 11.05 -29.61
C GLY A 35 20.06 12.14 -30.29
N GLU A 36 19.74 12.50 -31.54
CA GLU A 36 20.37 13.62 -32.23
C GLU A 36 20.01 14.98 -31.59
N ALA A 37 18.73 15.20 -31.25
CA ALA A 37 18.25 16.41 -30.59
C ALA A 37 18.86 16.56 -29.18
N VAL A 38 18.82 15.50 -28.37
CA VAL A 38 19.48 15.43 -27.05
C VAL A 38 20.98 15.66 -27.19
N GLY A 39 21.61 15.07 -28.21
CA GLY A 39 23.03 15.26 -28.49
C GLY A 39 23.38 16.72 -28.82
N ARG A 40 22.56 17.42 -29.59
CA ARG A 40 22.72 18.87 -29.84
C ARG A 40 22.59 19.67 -28.54
N PHE A 41 21.54 19.41 -27.77
CA PHE A 41 21.29 20.10 -26.50
C PHE A 41 22.44 19.93 -25.50
N ASN A 42 22.93 18.71 -25.32
CA ASN A 42 24.02 18.40 -24.39
C ASN A 42 25.38 19.01 -24.80
N ARG A 43 25.62 19.21 -26.11
CA ARG A 43 26.86 19.80 -26.64
C ARG A 43 26.82 21.31 -26.82
N ALA A 44 25.63 21.92 -26.70
CA ALA A 44 25.51 23.36 -26.78
C ALA A 44 26.33 24.04 -25.67
N GLY A 45 26.83 25.25 -25.92
CA GLY A 45 27.54 26.04 -24.91
C GLY A 45 26.60 26.57 -23.83
N ASP A 46 26.83 27.78 -23.37
CA ASP A 46 25.89 28.46 -22.49
C ASP A 46 24.60 28.76 -23.26
N LEU A 47 23.46 28.37 -22.67
CA LEU A 47 22.14 28.54 -23.25
C LEU A 47 21.30 29.42 -22.33
N THR A 48 20.54 30.32 -22.94
CA THR A 48 19.47 31.06 -22.29
C THR A 48 18.29 30.14 -21.97
N ARG A 49 17.40 30.59 -21.07
CA ARG A 49 16.18 29.86 -20.72
C ARG A 49 15.32 29.50 -21.94
N ARG A 50 15.22 30.42 -22.88
CA ARG A 50 14.45 30.29 -24.11
C ARG A 50 15.06 29.29 -25.08
N GLU A 51 16.38 29.26 -25.20
CA GLU A 51 17.09 28.25 -26.00
C GLU A 51 16.94 26.85 -25.38
N ILE A 52 16.97 26.74 -24.04
CA ILE A 52 16.64 25.49 -23.35
C ILE A 52 15.21 25.04 -23.69
N ALA A 53 14.23 25.95 -23.64
CA ALA A 53 12.85 25.64 -24.00
C ALA A 53 12.73 25.22 -25.48
N GLN A 54 13.46 25.87 -26.39
CA GLN A 54 13.47 25.50 -27.81
C GLN A 54 14.06 24.10 -28.05
N HIS A 55 15.17 23.77 -27.39
CA HIS A 55 15.73 22.42 -27.45
C HIS A 55 14.83 21.38 -26.80
N TRP A 56 14.14 21.72 -25.71
CA TRP A 56 13.16 20.82 -25.10
C TRP A 56 12.05 20.47 -26.08
N LYS A 57 11.51 21.46 -26.81
CA LYS A 57 10.49 21.24 -27.85
C LYS A 57 10.99 20.37 -28.99
N GLU A 58 12.24 20.59 -29.43
CA GLU A 58 12.90 19.74 -30.42
C GLU A 58 13.00 18.27 -29.93
N ILE A 59 13.41 18.08 -28.67
CA ILE A 59 13.50 16.76 -28.03
C ILE A 59 12.13 16.11 -27.95
N THR A 60 11.09 16.83 -27.52
CA THR A 60 9.72 16.30 -27.36
C THR A 60 8.90 16.28 -28.65
N ASN A 61 9.48 16.71 -29.76
CA ASN A 61 8.80 16.83 -31.06
C ASN A 61 7.54 17.71 -31.00
N ASP A 62 7.63 18.84 -30.29
CA ASP A 62 6.55 19.81 -30.14
C ASP A 62 6.73 20.99 -31.11
N ASP A 63 5.93 20.99 -32.18
CA ASP A 63 5.96 21.99 -33.25
C ASP A 63 5.21 23.30 -32.91
N THR A 64 4.61 23.40 -31.72
CA THR A 64 3.90 24.63 -31.34
C THR A 64 4.88 25.81 -31.22
N PRO A 65 4.53 27.03 -31.62
CA PRO A 65 5.44 28.16 -31.47
C PRO A 65 5.68 28.50 -30.00
N LEU A 66 6.91 28.90 -29.65
CA LEU A 66 7.18 29.47 -28.33
C LEU A 66 6.35 30.76 -28.14
N PRO A 67 5.91 31.05 -26.91
CA PRO A 67 5.28 32.33 -26.60
C PRO A 67 6.20 33.51 -26.93
N ALA A 68 5.63 34.69 -27.14
CA ALA A 68 6.39 35.92 -27.40
C ALA A 68 7.44 36.17 -26.29
N PRO A 69 8.61 36.73 -26.62
CA PRO A 69 9.62 37.11 -25.62
C PRO A 69 9.09 38.15 -24.63
N GLY A 70 9.45 37.99 -23.34
CA GLY A 70 9.24 39.01 -22.31
C GLY A 70 10.16 40.23 -22.50
N ALA A 71 9.83 41.34 -21.85
CA ALA A 71 10.64 42.57 -21.92
C ALA A 71 11.92 42.49 -21.07
N SER A 72 11.97 41.58 -20.08
CA SER A 72 13.15 41.28 -19.27
C SER A 72 13.36 39.76 -19.15
N THR A 73 14.54 39.34 -18.67
CA THR A 73 14.85 37.93 -18.41
C THR A 73 13.87 37.32 -17.40
N GLU A 74 13.50 38.05 -16.35
CA GLU A 74 12.56 37.60 -15.33
C GLU A 74 11.14 37.42 -15.89
N GLU A 75 10.71 38.31 -16.79
CA GLU A 75 9.42 38.17 -17.47
C GLU A 75 9.44 36.98 -18.44
N ASP A 76 10.55 36.77 -19.14
CA ASP A 76 10.74 35.62 -20.03
C ASP A 76 10.71 34.29 -19.25
N ASP A 77 11.35 34.24 -18.08
CA ASP A 77 11.32 33.10 -17.18
C ASP A 77 9.90 32.78 -16.68
N GLN A 78 9.09 33.81 -16.42
CA GLN A 78 7.67 33.65 -16.03
C GLN A 78 6.83 33.10 -17.19
N ILE A 79 7.05 33.60 -18.40
CA ILE A 79 6.36 33.13 -19.62
C ILE A 79 6.70 31.66 -19.92
N LEU A 80 7.93 31.24 -19.62
CA LEU A 80 8.45 29.91 -19.93
C LEU A 80 8.25 28.88 -18.81
N GLN A 81 7.45 29.18 -17.77
CA GLN A 81 7.21 28.25 -16.64
C GLN A 81 6.61 26.90 -17.06
N SER A 82 5.92 26.81 -18.20
CA SER A 82 5.39 25.54 -18.72
C SER A 82 6.47 24.61 -19.30
N TYR A 83 7.69 25.12 -19.50
CA TYR A 83 8.84 24.32 -19.93
C TYR A 83 9.68 23.97 -18.70
N PRO A 84 10.33 22.80 -18.63
CA PRO A 84 11.22 22.48 -17.53
C PRO A 84 12.50 23.33 -17.54
N TRP A 85 13.03 23.60 -16.36
CA TRP A 85 14.43 23.99 -16.18
C TRP A 85 15.28 22.73 -16.23
N ILE A 86 16.36 22.73 -17.02
CA ILE A 86 17.14 21.52 -17.28
C ILE A 86 18.63 21.82 -17.16
N GLU A 87 19.28 21.07 -16.27
CA GLU A 87 20.72 21.00 -16.18
C GLU A 87 21.25 19.82 -16.98
N ARG A 88 22.23 20.10 -17.84
CA ARG A 88 22.78 19.16 -18.83
C ARG A 88 24.02 18.44 -18.30
N PRO A 89 24.28 17.19 -18.68
CA PRO A 89 23.62 16.46 -19.76
C PRO A 89 22.35 15.72 -19.32
N ILE A 90 21.47 15.41 -20.28
CA ILE A 90 20.31 14.52 -20.09
C ILE A 90 20.31 13.40 -21.15
N ASN A 91 19.61 12.30 -20.89
CA ASN A 91 19.45 11.19 -21.83
C ASN A 91 17.96 10.84 -21.94
N ILE A 92 17.44 10.77 -23.16
CA ILE A 92 16.02 10.48 -23.43
C ILE A 92 15.93 9.50 -24.61
N ASP A 93 14.99 8.56 -24.55
CA ASP A 93 14.83 7.49 -25.54
C ASP A 93 14.05 7.94 -26.80
N TYR A 94 12.75 8.19 -26.68
CA TYR A 94 11.88 8.64 -27.78
C TYR A 94 11.52 10.13 -27.70
N GLY A 95 11.39 10.68 -26.49
CA GLY A 95 11.05 12.07 -26.19
C GLY A 95 9.58 12.45 -26.37
N THR A 96 8.82 11.68 -27.15
CA THR A 96 7.42 11.99 -27.50
C THR A 96 6.42 11.57 -26.41
N ASN A 97 6.83 10.72 -25.47
CA ASN A 97 5.97 10.19 -24.41
C ASN A 97 6.23 10.87 -23.06
N ILE A 98 6.71 12.11 -23.06
CA ILE A 98 7.02 12.86 -21.84
C ILE A 98 6.04 14.01 -21.69
N LYS A 99 5.39 14.11 -20.53
CA LYS A 99 4.56 15.25 -20.15
C LYS A 99 5.12 15.88 -18.88
N VAL A 100 5.26 17.19 -18.89
CA VAL A 100 5.84 17.96 -17.79
C VAL A 100 4.86 19.07 -17.37
N GLY A 101 4.68 19.20 -16.06
CA GLY A 101 3.89 20.27 -15.45
C GLY A 101 4.63 21.61 -15.39
N VAL A 102 4.03 22.57 -14.69
CA VAL A 102 4.56 23.92 -14.58
C VAL A 102 5.68 23.97 -13.55
N ASN A 103 6.74 24.71 -13.83
CA ASN A 103 7.85 25.00 -12.93
C ASN A 103 8.59 23.74 -12.43
N VAL A 104 8.93 22.84 -13.35
CA VAL A 104 9.69 21.61 -13.07
C VAL A 104 11.18 21.86 -13.24
N PHE A 105 11.98 21.28 -12.34
CA PHE A 105 13.45 21.32 -12.41
C PHE A 105 14.02 19.91 -12.60
N ILE A 106 14.82 19.72 -13.65
CA ILE A 106 15.52 18.49 -14.00
C ILE A 106 17.02 18.74 -13.89
N ASN A 107 17.71 17.95 -13.06
CA ASN A 107 19.13 18.16 -12.76
C ASN A 107 20.04 17.24 -13.59
N PHE A 108 21.36 17.44 -13.47
CA PHE A 108 22.41 16.79 -14.25
C PHE A 108 22.23 15.27 -14.37
N ASN A 109 22.57 14.72 -15.54
CA ASN A 109 22.59 13.29 -15.84
C ASN A 109 21.23 12.59 -15.66
N CYS A 110 20.12 13.30 -15.84
CA CYS A 110 18.80 12.68 -15.84
C CYS A 110 18.66 11.71 -17.02
N THR A 111 18.11 10.53 -16.78
CA THR A 111 17.84 9.53 -17.83
C THR A 111 16.35 9.19 -17.85
N ILE A 112 15.69 9.34 -19.01
CA ILE A 112 14.26 9.05 -19.16
C ILE A 112 14.08 8.07 -20.32
N ILE A 113 13.70 6.83 -20.00
CA ILE A 113 13.27 5.84 -21.00
C ILE A 113 11.75 5.92 -21.09
N ASP A 114 11.25 6.60 -22.12
CA ASP A 114 9.83 6.93 -22.33
C ASP A 114 9.16 5.98 -23.35
N THR A 115 9.37 4.67 -23.21
CA THR A 115 8.60 3.64 -23.95
C THR A 115 7.10 3.85 -23.83
N CYS A 116 6.62 4.04 -22.60
CA CYS A 116 5.26 4.49 -22.29
C CYS A 116 5.31 5.89 -21.65
N LEU A 117 4.11 6.48 -21.49
CA LEU A 117 3.95 7.82 -20.92
C LEU A 117 4.68 8.01 -19.58
N VAL A 118 5.55 9.01 -19.54
CA VAL A 118 6.18 9.55 -18.32
C VAL A 118 5.56 10.92 -18.03
N SER A 119 4.80 11.00 -16.94
CA SER A 119 4.13 12.24 -16.50
C SER A 119 4.82 12.80 -15.27
N ILE A 120 5.24 14.07 -15.33
CA ILE A 120 5.90 14.78 -14.23
C ILE A 120 5.02 15.96 -13.80
N GLY A 121 4.55 15.93 -12.55
CA GLY A 121 3.71 16.97 -11.97
C GLY A 121 4.43 18.30 -11.75
N SER A 122 3.65 19.36 -11.53
CA SER A 122 4.12 20.73 -11.39
C SER A 122 4.96 20.93 -10.12
N ARG A 123 5.89 21.89 -10.14
CA ARG A 123 6.77 22.25 -9.01
C ARG A 123 7.60 21.08 -8.49
N THR A 124 7.83 20.08 -9.32
CA THR A 124 8.63 18.91 -8.99
C THR A 124 10.10 19.17 -9.28
N MET A 125 10.98 18.74 -8.37
CA MET A 125 12.42 18.90 -8.48
C MET A 125 13.13 17.55 -8.50
N PHE A 126 14.00 17.34 -9.48
CA PHE A 126 14.89 16.18 -9.55
C PHE A 126 16.30 16.55 -9.10
N GLY A 127 16.93 15.66 -8.34
CA GLY A 127 18.35 15.68 -8.05
C GLY A 127 19.17 15.13 -9.21
N PRO A 128 20.52 15.17 -9.11
CA PRO A 128 21.39 14.65 -10.16
C PRO A 128 21.26 13.13 -10.28
N ASN A 129 21.47 12.60 -11.49
CA ASN A 129 21.44 11.18 -11.84
C ASN A 129 20.08 10.48 -11.57
N VAL A 130 18.96 11.22 -11.61
CA VAL A 130 17.62 10.61 -11.53
C VAL A 130 17.33 9.82 -12.82
N SER A 131 16.82 8.61 -12.68
CA SER A 131 16.48 7.74 -13.81
C SER A 131 15.02 7.30 -13.76
N LEU A 132 14.28 7.57 -14.82
CA LEU A 132 12.88 7.18 -14.98
C LEU A 132 12.77 6.13 -16.08
N TYR A 133 12.23 4.97 -15.76
CA TYR A 133 12.07 3.87 -16.70
C TYR A 133 10.60 3.50 -16.85
N SER A 134 10.02 3.75 -18.03
CA SER A 134 8.69 3.24 -18.38
C SER A 134 8.74 1.97 -19.22
N GLY A 135 9.89 1.65 -19.83
CA GLY A 135 10.13 0.40 -20.60
C GLY A 135 10.82 -0.70 -19.78
N THR A 136 10.58 -1.96 -20.18
CA THR A 136 11.30 -3.14 -19.69
C THR A 136 11.22 -4.29 -20.70
N HIS A 137 11.87 -5.41 -20.40
CA HIS A 137 11.90 -6.58 -21.27
C HIS A 137 11.26 -7.80 -20.60
N PRO A 138 10.74 -8.75 -21.39
CA PRO A 138 10.38 -10.07 -20.89
C PRO A 138 11.51 -10.69 -20.06
N LEU A 139 11.13 -11.31 -18.94
CA LEU A 139 12.08 -11.99 -18.06
C LEU A 139 12.51 -13.35 -18.60
N ASP A 140 11.66 -13.97 -19.44
CA ASP A 140 11.98 -15.20 -20.16
C ASP A 140 13.02 -14.89 -21.25
N PRO A 141 14.24 -15.48 -21.18
CA PRO A 141 15.28 -15.25 -22.17
C PRO A 141 14.88 -15.65 -23.59
N ASP A 142 14.08 -16.71 -23.74
CA ASP A 142 13.65 -17.23 -25.04
C ASP A 142 12.63 -16.29 -25.68
N LEU A 143 11.72 -15.71 -24.88
CA LEU A 143 10.83 -14.67 -25.34
C LEU A 143 11.58 -13.36 -25.63
N ARG A 144 12.52 -12.96 -24.78
CA ARG A 144 13.26 -11.70 -24.95
C ARG A 144 14.11 -11.68 -26.22
N ASP A 145 14.65 -12.82 -26.66
CA ASP A 145 15.36 -13.03 -27.93
C ASP A 145 16.26 -11.85 -28.38
N GLY A 146 17.00 -11.25 -27.43
CA GLY A 146 17.85 -10.10 -27.68
C GLY A 146 17.13 -8.93 -28.36
N THR A 147 17.60 -8.55 -29.56
CA THR A 147 17.01 -7.47 -30.37
C THR A 147 15.94 -7.96 -31.34
N ASN A 148 15.66 -9.26 -31.37
CA ASN A 148 14.61 -9.86 -32.18
C ASN A 148 13.34 -10.14 -31.39
N GLY A 149 13.38 -10.17 -30.05
CA GLY A 149 12.20 -10.34 -29.22
C GLY A 149 11.48 -9.03 -28.88
N PRO A 150 10.27 -9.12 -28.29
CA PRO A 150 9.49 -7.96 -27.89
C PRO A 150 9.96 -7.35 -26.57
N GLU A 151 9.55 -6.10 -26.36
CA GLU A 151 9.66 -5.29 -25.15
C GLU A 151 8.25 -4.89 -24.69
N TYR A 152 8.11 -4.41 -23.46
CA TYR A 152 6.84 -3.85 -22.98
C TYR A 152 7.10 -2.72 -21.99
N GLY A 153 6.05 -2.00 -21.59
CA GLY A 153 6.22 -0.90 -20.67
C GLY A 153 5.01 -0.68 -19.77
N LYS A 154 5.19 0.22 -18.81
CA LYS A 154 4.10 0.74 -17.97
C LYS A 154 4.35 2.22 -17.69
N PRO A 155 3.30 3.06 -17.69
CA PRO A 155 3.46 4.49 -17.48
C PRO A 155 4.09 4.79 -16.12
N VAL A 156 4.87 5.87 -16.06
CA VAL A 156 5.43 6.41 -14.82
C VAL A 156 4.75 7.74 -14.54
N THR A 157 4.19 7.91 -13.35
CA THR A 157 3.49 9.15 -12.97
C THR A 157 4.12 9.73 -11.70
N ILE A 158 4.55 10.97 -11.76
CA ILE A 158 5.06 11.72 -10.61
C ILE A 158 4.08 12.85 -10.34
N GLY A 159 3.58 12.94 -9.11
CA GLY A 159 2.64 13.97 -8.67
C GLY A 159 3.26 15.36 -8.59
N ASP A 160 2.43 16.34 -8.21
CA ASP A 160 2.88 17.73 -7.99
C ASP A 160 3.73 17.85 -6.72
N ASP A 161 4.57 18.89 -6.63
CA ASP A 161 5.36 19.26 -5.44
C ASP A 161 6.30 18.14 -4.94
N CYS A 162 6.78 17.28 -5.83
CA CYS A 162 7.67 16.19 -5.45
C CYS A 162 9.15 16.60 -5.43
N TRP A 163 9.94 15.92 -4.60
CA TRP A 163 11.40 16.03 -4.64
C TRP A 163 12.02 14.63 -4.75
N LEU A 164 12.69 14.36 -5.86
CA LEU A 164 13.47 13.15 -6.04
C LEU A 164 14.94 13.51 -5.79
N ALA A 165 15.55 12.99 -4.73
CA ALA A 165 16.95 13.28 -4.45
C ALA A 165 17.90 12.60 -5.46
N GLY A 166 19.22 12.81 -5.30
CA GLY A 166 20.20 12.32 -6.27
C GLY A 166 20.26 10.78 -6.36
N ASN A 167 20.54 10.25 -7.56
CA ASN A 167 20.63 8.81 -7.86
C ASN A 167 19.34 8.02 -7.58
N VAL A 168 18.16 8.64 -7.70
CA VAL A 168 16.88 7.92 -7.59
C VAL A 168 16.55 7.21 -8.90
N ILE A 169 16.07 5.97 -8.81
CA ILE A 169 15.63 5.15 -9.93
C ILE A 169 14.14 4.83 -9.75
N ILE A 170 13.32 5.14 -10.76
CA ILE A 170 11.89 4.86 -10.78
C ILE A 170 11.61 3.79 -11.85
N LEU A 171 10.98 2.68 -11.46
CA LEU A 171 10.67 1.55 -12.34
C LEU A 171 9.31 1.67 -13.05
N PRO A 172 9.05 0.86 -14.10
CA PRO A 172 7.81 0.93 -14.87
C PRO A 172 6.56 0.71 -14.00
N GLY A 173 5.55 1.54 -14.21
CA GLY A 173 4.25 1.42 -13.52
C GLY A 173 4.20 2.07 -12.15
N VAL A 174 5.25 2.81 -11.75
CA VAL A 174 5.26 3.53 -10.48
C VAL A 174 4.49 4.84 -10.61
N THR A 175 3.58 5.05 -9.66
CA THR A 175 2.91 6.33 -9.42
C THR A 175 3.38 6.89 -8.08
N ILE A 176 4.00 8.07 -8.10
CA ILE A 176 4.39 8.85 -6.93
C ILE A 176 3.28 9.88 -6.66
N GLY A 177 2.79 9.93 -5.42
CA GLY A 177 1.76 10.89 -5.02
C GLY A 177 2.30 12.31 -4.88
N ASN A 178 1.40 13.29 -4.79
CA ASN A 178 1.77 14.70 -4.61
C ASN A 178 2.53 14.92 -3.28
N GLY A 179 3.52 15.82 -3.28
CA GLY A 179 4.30 16.20 -2.09
C GLY A 179 5.29 15.14 -1.61
N CYS A 180 5.52 14.08 -2.39
CA CYS A 180 6.40 13.00 -1.99
C CYS A 180 7.88 13.39 -2.12
N VAL A 181 8.67 12.96 -1.13
CA VAL A 181 10.13 13.06 -1.15
C VAL A 181 10.72 11.67 -1.28
N VAL A 182 11.52 11.44 -2.32
CA VAL A 182 12.24 10.19 -2.53
C VAL A 182 13.70 10.39 -2.15
N GLY A 183 14.17 9.62 -1.16
CA GLY A 183 15.53 9.71 -0.63
C GLY A 183 16.60 9.31 -1.66
N ALA A 184 17.81 9.85 -1.51
CA ALA A 184 18.90 9.63 -2.46
C ALA A 184 19.30 8.15 -2.55
N GLY A 185 19.62 7.68 -3.77
CA GLY A 185 19.98 6.27 -4.03
C GLY A 185 18.82 5.27 -3.99
N SER A 186 17.57 5.74 -3.87
CA SER A 186 16.41 4.85 -3.79
C SER A 186 16.07 4.22 -5.14
N VAL A 187 15.69 2.94 -5.11
CA VAL A 187 15.08 2.25 -6.25
C VAL A 187 13.60 2.03 -5.94
N VAL A 188 12.73 2.83 -6.55
CA VAL A 188 11.29 2.76 -6.35
C VAL A 188 10.72 1.73 -7.30
N THR A 189 10.33 0.57 -6.74
CA THR A 189 9.85 -0.59 -7.50
C THR A 189 8.34 -0.77 -7.45
N LYS A 190 7.66 -0.06 -6.54
CA LYS A 190 6.22 -0.13 -6.29
C LYS A 190 5.72 1.23 -5.85
N GLN A 191 4.42 1.45 -6.01
CA GLN A 191 3.73 2.63 -5.51
C GLN A 191 3.96 2.77 -4.01
N ASP A 192 4.68 3.82 -3.63
CA ASP A 192 5.00 4.08 -2.23
C ASP A 192 3.80 4.77 -1.58
N SER A 193 2.91 3.97 -0.99
CA SER A 193 1.90 4.50 -0.08
C SER A 193 2.21 4.00 1.33
N ASN A 194 2.88 4.85 2.11
CA ASN A 194 2.97 4.72 3.57
C ASN A 194 1.58 4.64 4.25
N ILE A 195 0.48 4.75 3.47
CA ILE A 195 -0.90 4.50 3.86
C ILE A 195 -1.10 3.08 4.39
N ALA A 196 -0.44 2.06 3.80
CA ALA A 196 -0.57 0.67 4.28
C ALA A 196 -0.05 0.49 5.73
N VAL A 197 0.89 1.34 6.15
CA VAL A 197 1.44 1.35 7.52
C VAL A 197 0.37 1.72 8.55
N ILE A 198 -0.64 2.52 8.17
CA ILE A 198 -1.70 2.98 9.09
C ILE A 198 -2.41 1.79 9.76
N GLY A 199 -2.90 0.83 8.98
CA GLY A 199 -3.61 -0.34 9.50
C GLY A 199 -2.71 -1.25 10.35
N THR A 200 -1.44 -1.38 9.94
CA THR A 200 -0.43 -2.15 10.68
C THR A 200 -0.14 -1.51 12.05
N VAL A 201 0.03 -0.18 12.10
CA VAL A 201 0.27 0.57 13.33
C VAL A 201 -0.94 0.50 14.26
N ALA A 202 -2.16 0.70 13.75
CA ALA A 202 -3.37 0.60 14.57
C ALA A 202 -3.52 -0.77 15.24
N THR A 203 -3.31 -1.82 14.46
CA THR A 203 -3.39 -3.20 14.93
C THR A 203 -2.27 -3.50 15.94
N SER A 204 -1.05 -3.03 15.67
CA SER A 204 0.10 -3.22 16.56
C SER A 204 -0.07 -2.51 17.91
N VAL A 205 -0.53 -1.26 17.91
CA VAL A 205 -0.82 -0.51 19.14
C VAL A 205 -1.86 -1.24 19.98
N TYR A 206 -2.90 -1.77 19.34
CA TYR A 206 -3.94 -2.54 20.02
C TYR A 206 -3.44 -3.85 20.65
N PHE A 207 -2.63 -4.64 19.95
CA PHE A 207 -2.07 -5.87 20.50
C PHE A 207 -1.03 -5.61 21.58
N LEU A 208 -0.12 -4.65 21.36
CA LEU A 208 0.91 -4.27 22.34
C LEU A 208 0.31 -3.57 23.56
N GLY A 209 -0.86 -2.96 23.43
CA GLY A 209 -1.61 -2.38 24.55
C GLY A 209 -2.15 -3.42 25.52
N GLY A 210 -2.30 -4.69 25.12
CA GLY A 210 -2.94 -5.73 25.93
C GLY A 210 -2.33 -6.02 27.29
N PRO A 211 -1.00 -6.23 27.39
CA PRO A 211 -0.31 -6.41 28.68
C PRO A 211 -0.51 -5.27 29.67
N ILE A 212 -0.78 -4.05 29.20
CA ILE A 212 -1.02 -2.87 30.04
C ILE A 212 -2.52 -2.69 30.31
N ALA A 213 -3.36 -2.83 29.28
CA ALA A 213 -4.79 -2.63 29.37
C ALA A 213 -5.47 -3.69 30.24
N THR A 214 -5.06 -4.96 30.15
CA THR A 214 -5.67 -6.06 30.91
C THR A 214 -5.60 -5.85 32.43
N PRO A 215 -4.44 -5.60 33.06
CA PRO A 215 -4.36 -5.33 34.50
C PRO A 215 -5.01 -3.99 34.88
N LEU A 216 -4.94 -2.97 34.00
CA LEU A 216 -5.59 -1.68 34.25
C LEU A 216 -7.11 -1.83 34.35
N VAL A 217 -7.72 -2.53 33.40
CA VAL A 217 -9.14 -2.87 33.41
C VAL A 217 -9.44 -3.73 34.64
N ALA A 218 -8.57 -4.70 34.97
CA ALA A 218 -8.68 -5.54 36.17
C ALA A 218 -8.83 -4.72 37.45
N ARG A 219 -7.99 -3.69 37.61
CA ARG A 219 -7.93 -2.78 38.76
C ARG A 219 -9.11 -1.80 38.82
N PHE A 220 -9.53 -1.26 37.68
CA PHE A 220 -10.60 -0.24 37.61
C PHE A 220 -11.93 -0.81 37.13
N GLN A 221 -12.41 -1.89 37.76
CA GLN A 221 -13.61 -2.60 37.31
C GLN A 221 -14.87 -1.72 37.23
N ALA A 222 -15.04 -0.80 38.19
CA ALA A 222 -16.20 0.10 38.23
C ALA A 222 -16.24 1.06 37.03
N TRP A 223 -15.11 1.29 36.37
CA TRP A 223 -14.95 2.26 35.30
C TRP A 223 -14.97 1.63 33.90
N GLN A 224 -15.19 0.31 33.79
CA GLN A 224 -15.20 -0.40 32.50
C GLN A 224 -16.12 0.25 31.45
N ARG A 225 -17.34 0.64 31.84
CA ARG A 225 -18.27 1.30 30.91
C ARG A 225 -17.78 2.68 30.47
N HIS A 226 -17.12 3.43 31.36
CA HIS A 226 -16.52 4.72 31.02
C HIS A 226 -15.34 4.52 30.06
N MET A 227 -14.50 3.49 30.27
CA MET A 227 -13.43 3.13 29.35
C MET A 227 -13.96 2.81 27.95
N ILE A 228 -15.05 2.05 27.85
CA ILE A 228 -15.71 1.74 26.57
C ILE A 228 -16.21 3.02 25.89
N VAL A 229 -16.89 3.91 26.61
CA VAL A 229 -17.41 5.17 26.05
C VAL A 229 -16.26 6.07 25.58
N VAL A 230 -15.21 6.24 26.38
CA VAL A 230 -14.05 7.08 26.02
C VAL A 230 -13.31 6.48 24.83
N GLY A 231 -13.10 5.16 24.81
CA GLY A 231 -12.46 4.48 23.68
C GLY A 231 -13.27 4.58 22.39
N TRP A 232 -14.61 4.41 22.46
CA TRP A 232 -15.50 4.57 21.32
C TRP A 232 -15.49 6.00 20.77
N LEU A 233 -15.66 7.00 21.63
CA LEU A 233 -15.58 8.41 21.23
C LEU A 233 -14.21 8.74 20.65
N GLY A 234 -13.13 8.21 21.25
CA GLY A 234 -11.77 8.35 20.73
C GLY A 234 -11.62 7.80 19.31
N CYS A 235 -12.21 6.64 19.01
CA CYS A 235 -12.21 6.09 17.65
C CYS A 235 -12.94 7.02 16.67
N CYS A 236 -14.12 7.51 17.02
CA CYS A 236 -14.88 8.46 16.19
C CYS A 236 -14.10 9.78 15.97
N VAL A 237 -13.54 10.35 17.03
CA VAL A 237 -12.73 11.59 16.96
C VAL A 237 -11.49 11.37 16.11
N SER A 238 -10.80 10.23 16.24
CA SER A 238 -9.61 9.95 15.45
C SER A 238 -9.91 9.92 13.94
N LEU A 239 -11.04 9.34 13.52
CA LEU A 239 -11.49 9.36 12.12
C LEU A 239 -11.90 10.77 11.67
N ALA A 240 -12.59 11.52 12.54
CA ALA A 240 -12.99 12.90 12.24
C ALA A 240 -11.77 13.82 12.07
N VAL A 241 -10.77 13.73 12.95
CA VAL A 241 -9.51 14.50 12.86
C VAL A 241 -8.71 14.06 11.64
N ALA A 242 -8.64 12.76 11.34
CA ALA A 242 -7.99 12.25 10.15
C ALA A 242 -8.57 12.84 8.85
N SER A 243 -9.87 13.19 8.83
CA SER A 243 -10.50 13.83 7.66
C SER A 243 -9.96 15.22 7.33
N PHE A 244 -9.22 15.85 8.25
CA PHE A 244 -8.58 17.16 8.03
C PHE A 244 -7.08 17.03 7.75
N MET A 245 -6.51 15.81 7.84
CA MET A 245 -5.09 15.59 7.61
C MET A 245 -4.82 15.46 6.11
N SER A 246 -3.99 16.35 5.56
CA SER A 246 -3.51 16.30 4.18
C SER A 246 -2.14 15.60 4.04
N SER A 247 -1.52 15.20 5.16
CA SER A 247 -0.20 14.55 5.17
C SER A 247 -0.29 13.09 5.64
N VAL A 248 0.54 12.23 5.04
CA VAL A 248 0.58 10.80 5.41
C VAL A 248 1.01 10.58 6.87
N PRO A 249 2.01 11.30 7.42
CA PRO A 249 2.32 11.20 8.86
C PRO A 249 1.14 11.61 9.76
N GLY A 250 0.36 12.63 9.36
CA GLY A 250 -0.85 13.03 10.07
C GLY A 250 -1.92 11.93 10.07
N LEU A 251 -2.08 11.22 8.96
CA LEU A 251 -2.97 10.05 8.86
C LEU A 251 -2.48 8.87 9.71
N ILE A 252 -1.17 8.60 9.75
CA ILE A 252 -0.58 7.57 10.63
C ILE A 252 -0.79 7.92 12.11
N ALA A 253 -0.58 9.19 12.51
CA ALA A 253 -0.79 9.62 13.89
C ALA A 253 -2.26 9.49 14.33
N THR A 254 -3.20 9.79 13.45
CA THR A 254 -4.64 9.78 13.76
C THR A 254 -5.25 8.39 13.63
N GLN A 255 -5.20 7.77 12.44
CA GLN A 255 -5.83 6.48 12.18
C GLN A 255 -4.97 5.29 12.62
N GLY A 256 -3.66 5.45 12.68
CA GLY A 256 -2.76 4.43 13.19
C GLY A 256 -2.72 4.48 14.72
N VAL A 257 -2.06 5.51 15.26
CA VAL A 257 -1.73 5.57 16.69
C VAL A 257 -2.96 5.89 17.54
N LEU A 258 -3.63 7.02 17.29
CA LEU A 258 -4.75 7.48 18.13
C LEU A 258 -5.94 6.50 18.06
N TYR A 259 -6.31 6.02 16.87
CA TYR A 259 -7.35 5.00 16.73
C TYR A 259 -6.96 3.71 17.46
N GLY A 260 -5.72 3.23 17.31
CA GLY A 260 -5.23 2.02 17.99
C GLY A 260 -5.32 2.11 19.51
N PHE A 261 -4.93 3.25 20.11
CA PHE A 261 -5.08 3.48 21.55
C PHE A 261 -6.55 3.55 21.99
N ALA A 262 -7.38 4.26 21.22
CA ALA A 262 -8.81 4.36 21.52
C ALA A 262 -9.51 3.00 21.45
N PHE A 263 -9.16 2.18 20.45
CA PHE A 263 -9.66 0.83 20.28
C PHE A 263 -9.18 -0.11 21.40
N THR A 264 -7.94 0.04 21.87
CA THR A 264 -7.43 -0.68 23.05
C THR A 264 -8.31 -0.42 24.28
N LEU A 265 -8.62 0.85 24.55
CA LEU A 265 -9.43 1.24 25.70
C LEU A 265 -10.88 0.71 25.60
N LEU A 266 -11.39 0.51 24.38
CA LEU A 266 -12.70 -0.08 24.11
C LEU A 266 -12.69 -1.61 24.22
N TYR A 267 -11.73 -2.28 23.60
CA TYR A 267 -11.76 -3.72 23.37
C TYR A 267 -11.55 -4.55 24.64
N TYR A 268 -10.55 -4.22 25.46
CA TYR A 268 -10.19 -5.04 26.63
C TYR A 268 -11.26 -5.07 27.73
N PRO A 269 -12.01 -3.98 28.03
CA PRO A 269 -13.19 -4.07 28.88
C PRO A 269 -14.26 -5.02 28.34
N VAL A 270 -14.58 -4.94 27.05
CA VAL A 270 -15.58 -5.82 26.40
C VAL A 270 -15.14 -7.28 26.48
N LEU A 271 -13.86 -7.54 26.19
CA LEU A 271 -13.24 -8.86 26.30
C LEU A 271 -13.39 -9.46 27.70
N ARG A 272 -13.21 -8.63 28.73
CA ARG A 272 -13.38 -9.07 30.11
C ARG A 272 -14.84 -9.38 30.44
N MET A 273 -15.77 -8.52 30.04
CA MET A 273 -17.20 -8.73 30.27
C MET A 273 -17.67 -10.04 29.61
N LEU A 274 -17.16 -10.35 28.42
CA LEU A 274 -17.42 -11.64 27.76
C LEU A 274 -16.96 -12.82 28.61
N ASN A 275 -15.74 -12.76 29.18
CA ASN A 275 -15.23 -13.79 30.09
C ASN A 275 -16.06 -13.94 31.37
N GLU A 276 -16.68 -12.86 31.87
CA GLU A 276 -17.55 -12.91 33.06
C GLU A 276 -18.88 -13.60 32.77
N TRP A 277 -19.48 -13.36 31.60
CA TRP A 277 -20.77 -13.93 31.24
C TRP A 277 -20.68 -15.41 30.85
N PHE A 278 -19.68 -15.78 30.06
CA PHE A 278 -19.61 -17.09 29.43
C PHE A 278 -18.50 -17.96 30.04
N VAL A 279 -18.88 -18.90 30.90
CA VAL A 279 -17.96 -19.88 31.50
C VAL A 279 -18.03 -21.23 30.77
N HIS A 280 -19.23 -21.76 30.54
CA HIS A 280 -19.42 -23.09 29.92
C HIS A 280 -19.44 -23.07 28.39
N ARG A 281 -19.77 -21.92 27.78
CA ARG A 281 -19.83 -21.74 26.32
C ARG A 281 -18.90 -20.61 25.87
N ARG A 282 -17.71 -20.59 26.45
CA ARG A 282 -16.78 -19.47 26.30
C ARG A 282 -16.22 -19.44 24.88
N GLY A 283 -15.80 -20.58 24.35
CA GLY A 283 -15.28 -20.73 23.00
C GLY A 283 -16.26 -20.25 21.94
N PHE A 284 -17.54 -20.60 22.04
CA PHE A 284 -18.55 -20.14 21.11
C PHE A 284 -18.79 -18.62 21.21
N ALA A 285 -18.79 -18.05 22.42
CA ALA A 285 -18.90 -16.60 22.60
C ALA A 285 -17.72 -15.85 21.97
N PHE A 286 -16.50 -16.36 22.12
CA PHE A 286 -15.31 -15.83 21.43
C PHE A 286 -15.43 -15.98 19.90
N GLY A 287 -15.92 -17.11 19.42
CA GLY A 287 -16.18 -17.34 17.99
C GLY A 287 -17.12 -16.28 17.40
N ILE A 288 -18.25 -16.00 18.07
CA ILE A 288 -19.19 -14.94 17.67
C ILE A 288 -18.49 -13.58 17.65
N MET A 289 -17.77 -13.21 18.71
CA MET A 289 -17.05 -11.93 18.77
C MET A 289 -16.05 -11.78 17.60
N SER A 290 -15.30 -12.84 17.30
CA SER A 290 -14.31 -12.85 16.20
C SER A 290 -14.93 -12.82 14.81
N THR A 291 -16.18 -13.27 14.62
CA THR A 291 -16.86 -13.15 13.32
C THR A 291 -17.03 -11.70 12.85
N GLY A 292 -17.04 -10.73 13.76
CA GLY A 292 -17.19 -9.32 13.43
C GLY A 292 -16.14 -8.82 12.43
N ALA A 293 -14.89 -9.30 12.55
CA ALA A 293 -13.82 -8.97 11.62
C ALA A 293 -14.04 -9.57 10.22
N GLY A 294 -14.67 -10.75 10.14
CA GLY A 294 -15.03 -11.37 8.87
C GLY A 294 -16.21 -10.64 8.22
N CYS A 295 -17.25 -10.32 8.99
CA CYS A 295 -18.43 -9.59 8.52
C CYS A 295 -18.07 -8.21 7.93
N SER A 296 -17.17 -7.47 8.59
CA SER A 296 -16.70 -6.20 8.04
C SER A 296 -15.92 -6.41 6.73
N GLY A 297 -15.11 -7.46 6.61
CA GLY A 297 -14.30 -7.74 5.43
C GLY A 297 -15.04 -8.22 4.16
N VAL A 298 -16.33 -8.58 4.24
CA VAL A 298 -17.10 -9.06 3.07
C VAL A 298 -17.68 -7.90 2.24
N GLY A 299 -18.30 -6.91 2.89
CA GLY A 299 -19.05 -5.84 2.19
C GLY A 299 -18.48 -4.43 2.38
N LEU A 300 -17.85 -4.16 3.52
CA LEU A 300 -17.35 -2.82 3.83
C LEU A 300 -16.25 -2.33 2.88
N PRO A 301 -15.29 -3.17 2.40
CA PRO A 301 -14.28 -2.73 1.45
C PRO A 301 -14.87 -2.18 0.15
N PHE A 302 -15.88 -2.84 -0.41
CA PHE A 302 -16.54 -2.40 -1.64
C PHE A 302 -17.31 -1.08 -1.43
N LEU A 303 -18.00 -0.95 -0.30
CA LEU A 303 -18.68 0.30 0.06
C LEU A 303 -17.69 1.45 0.23
N LEU A 304 -16.56 1.19 0.91
CA LEU A 304 -15.51 2.18 1.11
C LEU A 304 -14.86 2.57 -0.21
N GLU A 305 -14.54 1.62 -1.09
CA GLU A 305 -14.00 1.90 -2.41
C GLU A 305 -14.93 2.82 -3.22
N TRP A 306 -16.23 2.51 -3.23
CA TRP A 306 -17.24 3.35 -3.89
C TRP A 306 -17.34 4.75 -3.28
N LEU A 307 -17.34 4.86 -1.94
CA LEU A 307 -17.39 6.14 -1.24
C LEU A 307 -16.13 6.98 -1.51
N LEU A 308 -14.95 6.35 -1.49
CA LEU A 308 -13.67 7.00 -1.76
C LEU A 308 -13.61 7.52 -3.20
N ALA A 309 -14.03 6.71 -4.17
CA ALA A 309 -14.04 7.10 -5.58
C ALA A 309 -15.02 8.26 -5.86
N LYS A 310 -16.21 8.24 -5.24
CA LYS A 310 -17.26 9.22 -5.52
C LYS A 310 -17.15 10.51 -4.71
N TYR A 311 -16.74 10.43 -3.45
CA TYR A 311 -16.80 11.54 -2.49
C TYR A 311 -15.44 11.92 -1.88
N GLY A 312 -14.38 11.18 -2.21
CA GLY A 312 -13.04 11.39 -1.67
C GLY A 312 -12.86 10.92 -0.23
N TYR A 313 -11.60 10.89 0.23
CA TYR A 313 -11.26 10.35 1.55
C TYR A 313 -11.80 11.17 2.72
N GLN A 314 -11.80 12.50 2.61
CA GLN A 314 -12.22 13.39 3.71
C GLN A 314 -13.70 13.17 4.07
N THR A 315 -14.57 13.17 3.07
CA THR A 315 -16.01 12.93 3.24
C THR A 315 -16.28 11.51 3.72
N THR A 316 -15.57 10.54 3.16
CA THR A 316 -15.71 9.13 3.54
C THR A 316 -15.36 8.89 5.00
N LEU A 317 -14.26 9.46 5.50
CA LEU A 317 -13.84 9.32 6.91
C LEU A 317 -14.84 9.95 7.88
N ARG A 318 -15.41 11.11 7.54
CA ARG A 318 -16.47 11.74 8.36
C ARG A 318 -17.73 10.89 8.38
N ALA A 319 -18.14 10.36 7.22
CA ALA A 319 -19.28 9.46 7.13
C ALA A 319 -19.05 8.22 8.00
N MET A 320 -17.85 7.63 7.97
CA MET A 320 -17.51 6.47 8.82
C MET A 320 -17.49 6.81 10.31
N ALA A 321 -16.98 7.98 10.69
CA ALA A 321 -17.05 8.45 12.08
C ALA A 321 -18.49 8.55 12.59
N VAL A 322 -19.39 9.09 11.76
CA VAL A 322 -20.83 9.23 12.07
C VAL A 322 -21.52 7.87 12.13
N VAL A 323 -21.26 6.98 11.16
CA VAL A 323 -21.81 5.62 11.16
C VAL A 323 -21.36 4.85 12.40
N GLN A 324 -20.07 4.92 12.75
CA GLN A 324 -19.54 4.28 13.97
C GLN A 324 -20.15 4.88 15.23
N PHE A 325 -20.43 6.18 15.25
CA PHE A 325 -21.12 6.83 16.36
C PHE A 325 -22.55 6.28 16.52
N ILE A 326 -23.34 6.32 15.45
CA ILE A 326 -24.76 5.94 15.47
C ILE A 326 -24.94 4.45 15.78
N THR A 327 -24.09 3.59 15.22
CA THR A 327 -24.23 2.12 15.35
C THR A 327 -23.85 1.61 16.74
N VAL A 328 -22.85 2.21 17.40
CA VAL A 328 -22.36 1.75 18.71
C VAL A 328 -23.12 2.38 19.87
N LEU A 329 -23.63 3.61 19.72
CA LEU A 329 -24.40 4.32 20.75
C LEU A 329 -25.53 3.48 21.39
N PRO A 330 -26.41 2.79 20.64
CA PRO A 330 -27.47 1.97 21.24
C PRO A 330 -26.97 0.69 21.91
N VAL A 331 -25.75 0.24 21.58
CA VAL A 331 -25.15 -0.99 22.12
C VAL A 331 -24.50 -0.74 23.49
N ILE A 332 -23.94 0.46 23.73
CA ILE A 332 -23.23 0.80 24.96
C ILE A 332 -24.05 0.53 26.25
N PRO A 333 -25.35 0.83 26.34
CA PRO A 333 -26.15 0.51 27.52
C PRO A 333 -26.35 -0.98 27.78
N LEU A 334 -26.21 -1.82 26.74
CA LEU A 334 -26.35 -3.27 26.83
C LEU A 334 -25.07 -3.94 27.36
N LEU A 335 -23.92 -3.27 27.26
CA LEU A 335 -22.65 -3.74 27.79
C LEU A 335 -22.65 -3.59 29.32
N LYS A 336 -22.89 -4.70 30.04
CA LYS A 336 -22.83 -4.78 31.51
C LYS A 336 -21.98 -5.96 31.98
N GLY A 337 -21.15 -5.75 33.00
CA GLY A 337 -20.41 -6.82 33.67
C GLY A 337 -21.36 -7.69 34.50
N ARG A 338 -21.06 -8.99 34.63
CA ARG A 338 -21.93 -9.94 35.35
C ARG A 338 -21.69 -9.92 36.86
N LEU A 339 -20.46 -9.69 37.28
CA LEU A 339 -20.05 -9.78 38.67
C LEU A 339 -20.22 -8.43 39.39
N PRO A 340 -20.66 -8.42 40.67
CA PRO A 340 -20.70 -7.20 41.46
C PRO A 340 -19.30 -6.63 41.62
N VAL A 341 -19.17 -5.30 41.56
CA VAL A 341 -17.90 -4.61 41.77
C VAL A 341 -17.37 -4.96 43.15
N SER A 342 -16.24 -5.68 43.21
CA SER A 342 -15.57 -5.97 44.48
C SER A 342 -15.19 -4.64 45.15
N ARG A 343 -15.79 -4.31 46.30
CA ARG A 343 -15.38 -3.17 47.13
C ARG A 343 -13.99 -3.38 47.74
N GLN A 344 -13.51 -4.62 47.82
CA GLN A 344 -12.13 -4.98 48.16
C GLN A 344 -11.23 -4.97 46.91
N GLY A 345 -11.19 -3.83 46.20
CA GLY A 345 -10.19 -3.56 45.18
C GLY A 345 -8.80 -3.32 45.77
N THR A 346 -8.41 -4.10 46.80
CA THR A 346 -7.02 -4.11 47.26
C THR A 346 -6.18 -4.63 46.11
N LEU A 347 -5.37 -3.72 45.56
CA LEU A 347 -4.29 -3.89 44.60
C LEU A 347 -3.68 -5.29 44.65
N ARG A 348 -4.31 -6.26 43.99
CA ARG A 348 -3.73 -7.57 43.83
C ARG A 348 -2.53 -7.33 42.92
N LYS A 349 -1.31 -7.49 43.45
CA LYS A 349 -0.08 -7.29 42.66
C LYS A 349 -0.19 -8.17 41.41
N ASP A 350 0.11 -7.59 40.26
CA ASP A 350 0.13 -8.32 39.00
C ASP A 350 1.11 -9.50 39.14
N ASP A 351 0.59 -10.72 39.03
CA ASP A 351 1.39 -11.94 39.17
C ASP A 351 2.04 -12.25 37.82
N PHE A 352 3.27 -11.77 37.65
CA PHE A 352 4.13 -12.08 36.50
C PHE A 352 4.83 -13.45 36.61
N GLY A 353 4.44 -14.30 37.56
CA GLY A 353 5.00 -15.64 37.74
C GLY A 353 4.88 -16.53 36.49
N PHE A 354 3.92 -16.25 35.60
CA PHE A 354 3.79 -16.95 34.33
C PHE A 354 4.99 -16.73 33.39
N LEU A 355 5.68 -15.58 33.45
CA LEU A 355 6.87 -15.30 32.65
C LEU A 355 8.03 -16.23 32.99
N LYS A 356 8.04 -16.82 34.19
CA LYS A 356 9.08 -17.78 34.60
C LYS A 356 8.82 -19.20 34.07
N LYS A 357 7.65 -19.47 33.48
CA LYS A 357 7.27 -20.81 33.01
C LYS A 357 7.79 -21.04 31.58
N PRO A 358 8.56 -22.11 31.30
CA PRO A 358 9.04 -22.41 29.95
C PRO A 358 7.91 -22.51 28.91
N LEU A 359 6.75 -23.04 29.32
CA LEU A 359 5.56 -23.15 28.48
C LEU A 359 5.11 -21.79 27.91
N PHE A 360 5.28 -20.69 28.66
CA PHE A 360 4.94 -19.35 28.16
C PHE A 360 5.78 -18.99 26.93
N TYR A 361 7.10 -19.21 26.99
CA TYR A 361 8.00 -18.90 25.87
C TYR A 361 7.76 -19.82 24.68
N CYS A 362 7.47 -21.11 24.90
CA CYS A 362 7.07 -22.02 23.82
C CYS A 362 5.79 -21.52 23.12
N PHE A 363 4.76 -21.16 23.88
CA PHE A 363 3.52 -20.62 23.32
C PHE A 363 3.74 -19.28 22.62
N ALA A 364 4.55 -18.39 23.17
CA ALA A 364 4.85 -17.09 22.57
C ALA A 364 5.60 -17.25 21.23
N PHE A 365 6.58 -18.16 21.17
CA PHE A 365 7.32 -18.44 19.95
C PHE A 365 6.44 -19.06 18.86
N VAL A 366 5.58 -20.03 19.21
CA VAL A 366 4.64 -20.63 18.26
C VAL A 366 3.63 -19.60 17.75
N ASN A 367 3.07 -18.75 18.62
CA ASN A 367 2.17 -17.67 18.21
C ASN A 367 2.86 -16.66 17.28
N LEU A 368 4.15 -16.36 17.51
CA LEU A 368 4.92 -15.48 16.62
C LEU A 368 5.06 -16.09 15.23
N LEU A 369 5.40 -17.37 15.13
CA LEU A 369 5.49 -18.07 13.85
C LEU A 369 4.13 -18.14 13.13
N GLU A 370 3.06 -18.42 13.86
CA GLU A 370 1.70 -18.42 13.32
C GLU A 370 1.28 -17.04 12.81
N ALA A 371 1.56 -15.97 13.57
CA ALA A 371 1.25 -14.60 13.16
C ALA A 371 1.94 -14.20 11.85
N LEU A 372 3.21 -14.60 11.65
CA LEU A 372 3.94 -14.39 10.39
C LEU A 372 3.26 -15.13 9.22
N GLY A 373 2.78 -16.35 9.45
CA GLY A 373 2.07 -17.14 8.44
C GLY A 373 0.65 -16.67 8.16
N TYR A 374 -0.04 -16.05 9.12
CA TYR A 374 -1.43 -15.62 8.99
C TYR A 374 -1.59 -14.28 8.28
N TYR A 375 -0.84 -13.25 8.70
CA TYR A 375 -1.08 -11.87 8.23
C TYR A 375 -0.56 -11.62 6.80
N ILE A 376 0.58 -12.21 6.44
CA ILE A 376 1.24 -11.90 5.17
C ILE A 376 0.39 -12.36 3.97
N PRO A 377 -0.09 -13.63 3.90
CA PRO A 377 -0.94 -14.05 2.78
C PRO A 377 -2.23 -13.24 2.72
N PHE A 378 -2.84 -12.92 3.86
CA PHE A 378 -4.09 -12.15 3.92
C PHE A 378 -3.93 -10.72 3.38
N LEU A 379 -2.84 -10.02 3.75
CA LEU A 379 -2.59 -8.64 3.32
C LEU A 379 -2.21 -8.53 1.84
N TYR A 380 -1.46 -9.49 1.32
CA TYR A 380 -0.95 -9.45 -0.05
C TYR A 380 -1.79 -10.27 -1.04
N LEU A 381 -2.87 -10.92 -0.60
CA LEU A 381 -3.72 -11.76 -1.46
C LEU A 381 -4.20 -11.05 -2.73
N PRO A 382 -4.71 -9.81 -2.68
CA PRO A 382 -5.15 -9.11 -3.88
C PRO A 382 -3.99 -8.78 -4.83
N THR A 383 -2.84 -8.36 -4.27
CA THR A 383 -1.63 -8.09 -5.05
C THR A 383 -1.09 -9.36 -5.73
N TYR A 384 -1.16 -10.49 -5.05
CA TYR A 384 -0.77 -11.79 -5.58
C TYR A 384 -1.71 -12.23 -6.72
N ALA A 385 -3.02 -12.07 -6.55
CA ALA A 385 -3.98 -12.35 -7.62
C ALA A 385 -3.68 -11.52 -8.88
N THR A 386 -3.40 -10.23 -8.74
CA THR A 386 -2.99 -9.37 -9.87
C THR A 386 -1.67 -9.84 -10.50
N SER A 387 -0.71 -10.35 -9.71
CA SER A 387 0.55 -10.88 -10.25
C SER A 387 0.38 -12.15 -11.08
N LEU A 388 -0.69 -12.90 -10.86
CA LEU A 388 -1.09 -14.06 -11.66
C LEU A 388 -1.89 -13.67 -12.92
N GLY A 389 -2.03 -12.37 -13.22
CA GLY A 389 -2.79 -11.86 -14.36
C GLY A 389 -4.31 -11.88 -14.15
N LEU A 390 -4.79 -12.14 -12.93
CA LEU A 390 -6.22 -12.08 -12.63
C LEU A 390 -6.67 -10.62 -12.52
N SER A 391 -7.92 -10.36 -12.93
CA SER A 391 -8.52 -9.02 -12.83
C SER A 391 -8.58 -8.54 -11.36
N GLY A 392 -8.50 -7.23 -11.14
CA GLY A 392 -8.62 -6.65 -9.78
C GLY A 392 -9.91 -7.05 -9.06
N THR A 393 -11.01 -7.19 -9.82
CA THR A 393 -12.31 -7.67 -9.32
C THR A 393 -12.25 -9.11 -8.81
N THR A 394 -11.51 -9.98 -9.51
CA THR A 394 -11.29 -11.37 -9.08
C THR A 394 -10.50 -11.43 -7.76
N GLY A 395 -9.48 -10.58 -7.60
CA GLY A 395 -8.72 -10.47 -6.35
C GLY A 395 -9.59 -10.04 -5.15
N ALA A 396 -10.47 -9.05 -5.35
CA ALA A 396 -11.41 -8.61 -4.33
C ALA A 396 -12.44 -9.69 -3.96
N LEU A 397 -12.94 -10.46 -4.94
CA LEU A 397 -13.85 -11.58 -4.70
C LEU A 397 -13.21 -12.71 -3.89
N ILE A 398 -11.93 -13.01 -4.16
CA ILE A 398 -11.17 -14.00 -3.38
C ILE A 398 -11.03 -13.54 -1.91
N LEU A 399 -10.72 -12.27 -1.69
CA LEU A 399 -10.63 -11.71 -0.33
C LEU A 399 -11.99 -11.77 0.40
N ALA A 400 -13.08 -11.44 -0.30
CA ALA A 400 -14.43 -11.53 0.24
C ALA A 400 -14.81 -12.99 0.60
N ALA A 401 -14.47 -13.95 -0.27
CA ALA A 401 -14.68 -15.38 -0.02
C ALA A 401 -13.87 -15.86 1.20
N ASN A 402 -12.63 -15.40 1.34
CA ASN A 402 -11.80 -15.70 2.51
C ASN A 402 -12.42 -15.14 3.82
N ASN A 403 -12.91 -13.89 3.79
CA ASN A 403 -13.59 -13.29 4.94
C ASN A 403 -14.89 -14.04 5.29
N LEU A 404 -15.64 -14.51 4.29
CA LEU A 404 -16.83 -15.34 4.51
C LEU A 404 -16.48 -16.70 5.14
N ALA A 405 -15.43 -17.36 4.65
CA ALA A 405 -14.92 -18.59 5.25
C ALA A 405 -14.47 -18.38 6.70
N MET A 406 -13.87 -17.22 7.00
CA MET A 406 -13.47 -16.86 8.37
C MET A 406 -14.67 -16.80 9.32
N ILE A 407 -15.82 -16.27 8.89
CA ILE A 407 -17.05 -16.22 9.71
C ILE A 407 -17.46 -17.63 10.14
N PHE A 408 -17.60 -18.55 9.18
CA PHE A 408 -18.03 -19.92 9.48
C PHE A 408 -16.98 -20.70 10.27
N GLY A 409 -15.69 -20.51 9.95
CA GLY A 409 -14.58 -21.14 10.66
C GLY A 409 -14.52 -20.74 12.14
N GLN A 410 -14.66 -19.45 12.45
CA GLN A 410 -14.64 -18.94 13.83
C GLN A 410 -15.83 -19.46 14.66
N LEU A 411 -17.02 -19.55 14.07
CA LEU A 411 -18.20 -20.12 14.74
C LEU A 411 -18.05 -21.62 14.99
N ALA A 412 -17.61 -22.37 13.97
CA ALA A 412 -17.45 -23.81 14.06
C ALA A 412 -16.37 -24.20 15.08
N LEU A 413 -15.18 -23.59 14.99
CA LEU A 413 -14.09 -23.85 15.94
C LEU A 413 -14.45 -23.39 17.36
N GLY A 414 -15.12 -22.25 17.50
CA GLY A 414 -15.65 -21.79 18.78
C GLY A 414 -16.61 -22.82 19.41
N TYR A 415 -17.57 -23.32 18.63
CA TYR A 415 -18.53 -24.33 19.06
C TYR A 415 -17.89 -25.67 19.42
N VAL A 416 -16.91 -26.12 18.63
CA VAL A 416 -16.18 -27.37 18.89
C VAL A 416 -15.32 -27.22 20.13
N SER A 417 -14.63 -26.10 20.32
CA SER A 417 -13.73 -25.85 21.46
C SER A 417 -14.41 -26.00 22.82
N ASP A 418 -15.71 -25.70 22.91
CA ASP A 418 -16.51 -25.88 24.13
C ASP A 418 -16.86 -27.35 24.44
N ARG A 419 -16.68 -28.28 23.48
CA ARG A 419 -17.05 -29.70 23.62
C ARG A 419 -15.86 -30.65 23.73
N VAL A 420 -14.68 -30.22 23.30
CA VAL A 420 -13.47 -31.04 23.39
C VAL A 420 -12.86 -30.91 24.78
N LYS A 421 -12.51 -32.06 25.39
CA LYS A 421 -11.85 -32.09 26.69
C LYS A 421 -10.41 -31.57 26.65
N ASN A 422 -9.73 -31.71 25.51
CA ASN A 422 -8.36 -31.25 25.31
C ASN A 422 -8.29 -30.21 24.18
N VAL A 423 -8.19 -28.94 24.57
CA VAL A 423 -8.09 -27.81 23.64
C VAL A 423 -6.80 -27.85 22.83
N LEU A 424 -5.71 -28.41 23.37
CA LEU A 424 -4.44 -28.52 22.64
C LEU A 424 -4.56 -29.47 21.44
N THR A 425 -5.34 -30.53 21.57
CA THR A 425 -5.63 -31.45 20.45
C THR A 425 -6.41 -30.72 19.36
N LEU A 426 -7.36 -29.86 19.74
CA LEU A 426 -8.11 -29.06 18.77
C LEU A 426 -7.19 -28.07 18.04
N VAL A 427 -6.35 -27.33 18.78
CA VAL A 427 -5.37 -26.39 18.20
C VAL A 427 -4.44 -27.13 17.25
N PHE A 428 -3.88 -28.28 17.65
CA PHE A 428 -3.03 -29.07 16.79
C PHE A 428 -3.76 -29.54 15.54
N ALA A 429 -4.97 -30.09 15.67
CA ALA A 429 -5.76 -30.56 14.54
C ALA A 429 -6.12 -29.43 13.57
N SER A 430 -6.53 -28.26 14.08
CA SER A 430 -6.85 -27.11 13.24
C SER A 430 -5.60 -26.57 12.53
N SER A 431 -4.50 -26.37 13.24
CA SER A 431 -3.25 -25.85 12.65
C SER A 431 -2.64 -26.85 11.67
N PHE A 432 -2.69 -28.15 11.95
CA PHE A 432 -2.24 -29.19 11.03
C PHE A 432 -3.12 -29.24 9.78
N SER A 433 -4.44 -29.17 9.94
CA SER A 433 -5.37 -29.15 8.79
C SER A 433 -5.16 -27.92 7.91
N ALA A 434 -4.93 -26.75 8.52
CA ALA A 434 -4.61 -25.52 7.80
C ALA A 434 -3.27 -25.66 7.07
N ALA A 435 -2.23 -26.19 7.72
CA ALA A 435 -0.94 -26.43 7.09
C ALA A 435 -1.06 -27.39 5.89
N VAL A 436 -1.75 -28.51 6.04
CA VAL A 436 -1.99 -29.47 4.95
C VAL A 436 -2.78 -28.83 3.81
N ALA A 437 -3.83 -28.08 4.13
CA ALA A 437 -4.62 -27.35 3.12
C ALA A 437 -3.75 -26.32 2.38
N SER A 438 -2.91 -25.55 3.08
CA SER A 438 -1.95 -24.65 2.46
C SER A 438 -0.97 -25.40 1.56
N PHE A 439 -0.34 -26.49 2.02
CA PHE A 439 0.62 -27.25 1.23
C PHE A 439 0.00 -27.96 0.00
N THR A 440 -1.25 -28.42 0.10
CA THR A 440 -1.92 -29.17 -0.97
C THR A 440 -2.63 -28.27 -1.97
N ILE A 441 -3.27 -27.18 -1.51
CA ILE A 441 -4.06 -26.26 -2.36
C ILE A 441 -3.16 -25.20 -2.98
N TRP A 442 -2.14 -24.69 -2.27
CA TRP A 442 -1.18 -23.72 -2.83
C TRP A 442 0.00 -24.38 -3.55
N GLY A 443 0.14 -25.71 -3.44
CA GLY A 443 1.21 -26.48 -4.06
C GLY A 443 2.60 -26.23 -3.46
N TYR A 444 3.59 -27.00 -3.90
CA TYR A 444 4.99 -26.67 -3.66
C TYR A 444 5.33 -25.42 -4.48
N GLY A 445 5.60 -24.30 -3.80
CA GLY A 445 6.40 -23.24 -4.40
C GLY A 445 7.68 -23.89 -4.92
N GLY A 446 7.90 -23.84 -6.23
CA GLY A 446 9.00 -24.54 -6.88
C GLY A 446 10.34 -23.90 -6.56
N SER A 447 10.83 -23.95 -5.31
CA SER A 447 12.24 -23.86 -4.93
C SER A 447 12.46 -24.10 -3.43
N GLY A 448 12.79 -25.34 -3.03
CA GLY A 448 13.56 -25.67 -1.81
C GLY A 448 13.00 -25.28 -0.43
N PRO A 449 13.57 -25.81 0.66
CA PRO A 449 13.05 -25.61 2.01
C PRO A 449 13.60 -24.32 2.62
N CYS A 450 12.71 -23.52 3.23
CA CYS A 450 12.92 -22.26 3.97
C CYS A 450 12.55 -20.97 3.22
N TYR A 451 11.25 -20.78 2.98
CA TYR A 451 10.69 -19.46 2.68
C TYR A 451 10.35 -18.71 3.99
N LEU A 452 11.31 -17.93 4.47
CA LEU A 452 11.02 -16.56 4.89
C LEU A 452 10.53 -15.82 3.64
N MET A 453 9.33 -15.25 3.68
CA MET A 453 8.75 -14.53 2.54
C MET A 453 9.62 -13.33 2.16
N ILE A 454 10.36 -13.47 1.05
CA ILE A 454 10.86 -12.39 0.21
C ILE A 454 10.40 -12.75 -1.22
N PRO A 455 9.68 -11.85 -1.93
CA PRO A 455 9.12 -12.19 -3.23
C PRO A 455 10.20 -12.09 -4.30
N GLY A 456 10.49 -13.22 -4.96
CA GLY A 456 11.35 -13.28 -6.12
C GLY A 456 11.34 -14.65 -6.79
N ARG A 457 10.86 -14.66 -8.04
CA ARG A 457 10.82 -15.76 -9.04
C ARG A 457 9.62 -16.70 -8.99
N SER A 458 8.79 -16.58 -10.03
CA SER A 458 7.96 -17.66 -10.55
C SER A 458 8.78 -18.40 -11.62
N THR A 459 9.00 -19.70 -11.42
CA THR A 459 9.40 -20.64 -12.48
C THR A 459 8.35 -21.72 -12.55
N ARG A 460 7.53 -21.70 -13.61
CA ARG A 460 7.40 -22.76 -14.63
C ARG A 460 6.36 -22.34 -15.65
#